data_AF-A0A1G7AIK7-F1
#
_entry.id   AF-A0A1G7AIK7-F1
#
_cell.length_a   1.000
_cell.length_b   1.000
_cell.length_c   1.000
_cell.angle_alpha   90.00
_cell.angle_beta   90.00
_cell.angle_gamma   90.00
#
_symmetry.space_group_name_H-M   'P 1'
#
loop_
_entity.id
_entity.type
_entity.pdbx_description
1 polymer ?
#
loop_
_entity_poly.entity_id
_entity_poly.type
_entity_poly.pdbx_seq_one_letter_code
_entity_poly.pdbx_strand_id
1 'polypeptide(L)'
;MNNCVAHCNYCADACLDTEDIKIMVDCIRTDRACAEVCSTTAKLLAANYEEAKGMVEYCHSVCKKCADECGKHDHQQCKDCADACRKCADACAENLA
;
A
#
# COMPACT_ATOMS: atom_id res chain seq x y z
N MET A 1 2.20 -4.83 -7.86
CA MET A 1 2.19 -5.08 -6.40
C MET A 1 3.55 -4.90 -5.73
N ASN A 2 4.64 -5.56 -6.15
CA ASN A 2 5.95 -5.45 -5.47
C ASN A 2 6.50 -4.01 -5.34
N ASN A 3 6.26 -3.13 -6.32
CA ASN A 3 6.63 -1.72 -6.21
C ASN A 3 5.91 -1.02 -5.04
N CYS A 4 4.62 -1.30 -4.85
CA CYS A 4 3.82 -0.79 -3.73
C CYS A 4 4.41 -1.25 -2.39
N VAL A 5 4.76 -2.53 -2.27
CA VAL A 5 5.40 -3.10 -1.07
C VAL A 5 6.67 -2.34 -0.68
N ALA A 6 7.53 -2.05 -1.66
CA ALA A 6 8.78 -1.33 -1.41
C ALA A 6 8.52 0.09 -0.89
N HIS A 7 7.62 0.83 -1.54
CA HIS A 7 7.29 2.20 -1.13
C HIS A 7 6.57 2.27 0.22
N CYS A 8 5.61 1.38 0.50
CA CYS A 8 4.91 1.35 1.79
C CYS A 8 5.88 1.04 2.93
N ASN A 9 6.77 0.05 2.78
CA ASN A 9 7.76 -0.25 3.82
C ASN A 9 8.74 0.91 4.04
N TYR A 10 9.22 1.53 2.96
CA TYR A 10 10.09 2.70 3.07
C TYR A 10 9.38 3.89 3.72
N CYS A 11 8.14 4.17 3.34
CA CYS A 11 7.33 5.25 3.91
C CYS A 11 7.08 5.02 5.41
N ALA A 12 6.72 3.79 5.81
CA ALA A 12 6.51 3.44 7.21
C ALA A 12 7.77 3.65 8.07
N ASP A 13 8.96 3.36 7.53
CA ASP A 13 10.24 3.54 8.21
C ASP A 13 10.61 5.03 8.28
N ALA A 14 10.61 5.72 7.15
CA ALA A 14 10.94 7.14 7.07
C ALA A 14 9.98 8.03 7.88
N CYS A 15 8.71 7.63 8.04
CA CYS A 15 7.75 8.34 8.89
C CYS A 15 8.14 8.32 10.39
N LEU A 16 8.95 7.35 10.85
CA LEU A 16 9.42 7.28 12.24
C LEU A 16 10.42 8.39 12.59
N ASP A 17 11.11 8.93 11.58
CA ASP A 17 12.14 9.97 11.74
C ASP A 17 11.59 11.40 11.57
N THR A 18 10.27 11.55 11.42
CA THR A 18 9.61 12.87 11.30
C THR A 18 9.52 13.59 12.65
N GLU A 19 9.54 14.93 12.63
CA GLU A 19 9.52 15.74 13.86
C GLU A 19 8.25 15.51 14.71
N ASP A 20 7.09 15.33 14.09
CA ASP A 20 5.82 15.02 14.76
C ASP A 20 5.32 13.63 14.37
N ILE A 21 5.93 12.60 14.97
CA ILE A 21 5.52 11.21 14.77
C ILE A 21 4.04 10.94 15.12
N LYS A 22 3.40 11.77 15.98
CA LYS A 22 2.01 11.51 16.39
C LYS A 22 1.04 11.68 15.24
N ILE A 23 1.31 12.61 14.31
CA ILE A 23 0.49 12.77 13.11
C ILE A 23 0.75 11.68 12.06
N MET A 24 1.87 10.95 12.17
CA MET A 24 2.24 9.85 11.25
C MET A 24 1.72 8.47 11.67
N VAL A 25 1.12 8.33 12.86
CA VAL A 25 0.71 7.02 13.40
C VAL A 25 -0.20 6.26 12.45
N ASP A 26 -1.19 6.92 11.86
CA ASP A 26 -2.13 6.29 10.95
C ASP A 26 -1.50 5.98 9.58
N CYS A 27 -0.58 6.83 9.11
CA CYS A 27 0.25 6.56 7.92
C CYS A 27 1.07 5.28 8.12
N ILE A 28 1.87 5.20 9.19
CA ILE A 28 2.73 4.05 9.49
C ILE A 28 1.93 2.75 9.61
N ARG A 29 0.78 2.79 10.30
CA ARG A 29 -0.09 1.61 10.44
C ARG A 29 -0.67 1.17 9.10
N THR A 30 -1.11 2.11 8.29
CA THR A 30 -1.73 1.83 6.99
C THR A 30 -0.69 1.35 5.98
N ASP A 31 0.49 1.96 5.96
CA ASP A 31 1.64 1.54 5.14
C ASP A 31 2.03 0.09 5.42
N ARG A 32 2.22 -0.28 6.69
CA ARG A 32 2.57 -1.66 7.07
C ARG A 32 1.50 -2.67 6.67
N ALA A 33 0.22 -2.33 6.87
CA ALA A 33 -0.88 -3.18 6.44
C ALA A 33 -0.92 -3.31 4.91
N CYS A 34 -0.73 -2.20 4.19
CA CYS A 34 -0.71 -2.19 2.72
C CYS A 34 0.44 -3.01 2.15
N ALA A 35 1.64 -2.89 2.73
CA ALA A 35 2.80 -3.67 2.35
C ALA A 35 2.56 -5.19 2.50
N GLU A 36 2.00 -5.62 3.64
CA GLU A 36 1.71 -7.04 3.88
C GLU A 36 0.64 -7.55 2.91
N VAL A 37 -0.48 -6.85 2.78
CA VAL A 37 -1.57 -7.25 1.87
C VAL A 37 -1.07 -7.32 0.42
N CYS A 38 -0.31 -6.32 -0.05
CA CYS A 38 0.27 -6.35 -1.39
C CYS A 38 1.24 -7.52 -1.58
N SER A 39 2.06 -7.83 -0.57
CA SER A 39 3.00 -8.95 -0.58
C SER A 39 2.27 -10.29 -0.64
N THR A 40 1.26 -10.51 0.20
CA THR A 40 0.43 -11.72 0.19
C THR A 40 -0.28 -11.88 -1.15
N THR A 41 -0.91 -10.81 -1.66
CA THR A 41 -1.65 -10.84 -2.92
C THR A 41 -0.73 -11.19 -4.09
N ALA A 42 0.45 -10.57 -4.16
CA ALA A 42 1.43 -10.87 -5.20
C ALA A 42 1.86 -12.35 -5.19
N LYS A 43 2.07 -12.93 -4.01
CA LYS A 43 2.45 -14.34 -3.85
C LYS A 43 1.33 -15.28 -4.28
N LEU A 44 0.07 -15.00 -3.92
CA LEU A 44 -1.08 -15.81 -4.31
C LEU A 44 -1.32 -15.78 -5.82
N LEU A 45 -1.22 -14.60 -6.43
CA LEU A 45 -1.33 -14.46 -7.89
C LEU A 45 -0.20 -15.19 -8.60
N ALA A 46 1.04 -15.07 -8.13
CA ALA A 46 2.19 -15.79 -8.70
C ALA A 46 2.07 -17.32 -8.58
N ALA A 47 1.37 -17.81 -7.55
CA ALA A 47 1.09 -19.22 -7.35
C ALA A 47 -0.10 -19.75 -8.18
N ASN A 48 -0.77 -18.89 -8.96
CA ASN A 48 -2.02 -19.20 -9.66
C ASN A 48 -3.08 -19.81 -8.72
N TYR A 49 -3.17 -19.31 -7.49
CA TYR A 49 -4.16 -19.80 -6.54
C TYR A 49 -5.58 -19.38 -6.98
N GLU A 50 -6.45 -20.35 -7.24
CA GLU A 50 -7.76 -20.13 -7.88
C GLU A 50 -8.68 -19.19 -7.08
N GLU A 51 -8.56 -19.17 -5.75
CA GLU A 51 -9.42 -18.40 -4.85
C GLU A 51 -8.80 -17.06 -4.39
N ALA A 52 -7.91 -16.47 -5.20
CA ALA A 52 -7.25 -15.21 -4.86
C ALA A 52 -8.14 -13.95 -5.03
N LYS A 53 -9.31 -14.06 -5.68
CA LYS A 53 -10.16 -12.90 -6.03
C LYS A 53 -10.50 -12.00 -4.83
N GLY A 54 -10.97 -12.59 -3.73
CA GLY A 54 -11.30 -11.83 -2.51
C GLY A 54 -10.09 -11.12 -1.90
N MET A 55 -8.90 -11.69 -2.05
CA MET A 55 -7.65 -11.03 -1.62
C MET A 55 -7.30 -9.84 -2.53
N VAL A 56 -7.51 -9.95 -3.85
CA VAL A 56 -7.30 -8.83 -4.78
C VAL A 56 -8.26 -7.68 -4.50
N GLU A 57 -9.53 -7.96 -4.19
CA GLU A 57 -10.52 -6.95 -3.77
C GLU A 57 -10.09 -6.24 -2.48
N TYR A 58 -9.59 -6.99 -1.50
CA TYR A 58 -9.08 -6.40 -0.27
C TYR A 58 -7.81 -5.58 -0.51
N CYS A 59 -6.89 -6.07 -1.36
CA CYS A 59 -5.70 -5.35 -1.77
C CYS A 59 -6.04 -4.02 -2.44
N HIS A 60 -6.99 -4.00 -3.36
CA HIS A 60 -7.51 -2.79 -4.00
C HIS A 60 -7.99 -1.77 -2.95
N SER A 61 -8.84 -2.21 -2.01
CA SER A 61 -9.37 -1.36 -0.94
C SER A 61 -8.29 -0.78 -0.03
N VAL A 62 -7.33 -1.62 0.40
CA VAL A 62 -6.23 -1.19 1.27
C VAL A 62 -5.28 -0.24 0.54
N CYS A 63 -4.98 -0.48 -0.75
CA CYS A 63 -4.15 0.43 -1.55
C CYS A 63 -4.79 1.82 -1.66
N LYS A 64 -6.11 1.90 -1.89
CA LYS A 64 -6.81 3.20 -1.91
C LYS A 64 -6.72 3.92 -0.57
N LYS A 65 -6.99 3.21 0.54
CA LYS A 65 -6.88 3.78 1.88
C LYS A 65 -5.46 4.29 2.18
N CYS A 66 -4.44 3.53 1.78
CA CYS A 66 -3.04 3.91 1.96
C CYS A 66 -2.69 5.15 1.14
N ALA A 67 -3.14 5.22 -0.12
CA ALA A 67 -2.95 6.39 -0.96
C ALA A 67 -3.61 7.65 -0.40
N ASP A 68 -4.83 7.53 0.12
CA ASP A 68 -5.57 8.63 0.73
C ASP A 68 -4.92 9.11 2.03
N GLU A 69 -4.40 8.19 2.85
CA GLU A 69 -3.69 8.54 4.09
C GLU A 69 -2.34 9.19 3.81
N CYS A 70 -1.50 8.57 2.97
CA CYS A 70 -0.20 9.13 2.57
C CYS A 70 -0.35 10.51 1.91
N GLY A 71 -1.41 10.71 1.13
CA GLY A 71 -1.70 11.98 0.45
C GLY A 71 -2.00 13.16 1.37
N LYS A 72 -2.20 12.94 2.67
CA LYS A 72 -2.39 14.01 3.66
C LYS A 72 -1.09 14.68 4.10
N HIS A 73 0.05 14.04 3.82
CA HIS A 73 1.35 14.42 4.38
C HIS A 73 2.24 15.05 3.30
N ASP A 74 2.81 16.22 3.58
CA ASP A 74 3.69 16.95 2.65
C ASP A 74 5.16 16.48 2.76
N HIS A 75 5.37 15.17 2.71
CA HIS A 75 6.70 14.56 2.68
C HIS A 75 6.90 13.78 1.38
N GLN A 76 8.12 13.80 0.84
CA GLN A 76 8.40 13.17 -0.45
C GLN A 76 8.11 11.66 -0.42
N GLN A 77 8.52 10.96 0.64
CA GLN A 77 8.24 9.54 0.81
C GLN A 77 6.74 9.22 0.82
N CYS A 78 5.91 10.09 1.41
CA CYS A 78 4.47 9.90 1.46
C CYS A 78 3.84 10.15 0.08
N LYS A 79 4.29 11.16 -0.67
CA LYS A 79 3.83 11.42 -2.05
C LYS A 79 4.15 10.24 -2.97
N ASP A 80 5.37 9.73 -2.89
CA ASP A 80 5.82 8.57 -3.67
C ASP A 80 5.04 7.31 -3.29
N CYS A 81 4.79 7.09 -2.00
CA CYS A 81 3.96 6.00 -1.51
C CYS A 81 2.52 6.10 -2.02
N ALA A 82 1.91 7.29 -1.95
CA ALA A 82 0.56 7.51 -2.43
C ALA A 82 0.41 7.21 -3.93
N ASP A 83 1.38 7.62 -4.74
CA ASP A 83 1.41 7.31 -6.18
C ASP A 83 1.60 5.82 -6.46
N ALA A 84 2.49 5.15 -5.72
CA ALA A 84 2.67 3.70 -5.84
C ALA A 84 1.41 2.93 -5.44
N CYS A 85 0.73 3.36 -4.38
CA CYS A 85 -0.53 2.79 -3.92
C CYS A 85 -1.66 2.97 -4.95
N ARG A 86 -1.81 4.16 -5.55
CA ARG A 86 -2.78 4.41 -6.63
C ARG A 86 -2.57 3.46 -7.81
N LYS A 87 -1.33 3.37 -8.31
CA LYS A 87 -0.98 2.45 -9.40
C LYS A 87 -1.26 0.98 -9.05
N CYS A 88 -1.05 0.60 -7.79
CA CYS A 88 -1.35 -0.75 -7.33
C CYS A 88 -2.86 -1.01 -7.24
N ALA A 89 -3.64 -0.01 -6.81
CA ALA A 89 -5.10 -0.08 -6.80
C ALA A 89 -5.65 -0.27 -8.22
N ASP A 90 -5.16 0.51 -9.19
CA ASP A 90 -5.54 0.38 -10.61
C ASP A 90 -5.24 -1.02 -11.15
N ALA A 91 -4.03 -1.54 -10.89
CA ALA A 91 -3.66 -2.90 -11.28
C ALA A 91 -4.53 -3.98 -10.62
N CYS A 92 -4.97 -3.79 -9.37
CA CYS A 92 -5.91 -4.71 -8.73
C CYS A 92 -7.28 -4.65 -9.40
N ALA A 93 -7.78 -3.47 -9.77
CA ALA A 93 -9.04 -3.32 -10.50
C ALA A 93 -8.98 -4.00 -11.87
N GLU A 94 -7.87 -3.88 -12.59
CA GLU A 94 -7.64 -4.58 -13.86
C GLU A 94 -7.63 -6.11 -13.70
N ASN A 95 -7.10 -6.64 -12.59
CA ASN A 95 -7.13 -8.08 -12.29
C ASN A 95 -8.53 -8.62 -11.93
N LEU A 96 -9.47 -7.73 -11.58
CA LEU A 96 -10.84 -8.10 -11.19
C LEU A 96 -11.85 -8.00 -12.34
N ALA A 97 -11.46 -7.36 -13.44
CA ALA A 97 -12.25 -7.23 -14.66
C ALA A 97 -12.18 -8.51 -15.51
#